data_AF-A0A9D5S6N2-F1
#
_entry.id   AF-A0A9D5S6N2-F1
#
_cell.length_a   1.000
_cell.length_b   1.000
_cell.length_c   1.000
_cell.angle_alpha   90.00
_cell.angle_beta   90.00
_cell.angle_gamma   90.00
#
_symmetry.space_group_name_H-M   'P 1'
#
loop_
_entity.id
_entity.type
_entity.pdbx_description
1 polymer ?
#
loop_
_entity_poly.entity_id
_entity_poly.type
_entity_poly.pdbx_seq_one_letter_code
_entity_poly.pdbx_strand_id
1 'polypeptide(L)'
;MATVDDKKVIFSMVGVSKTIQQNQKQVLKNIYLSFFYGAKIGIIGLNGAGKSTLMKIIAGLDQQYQGNVVWSPGYSVGYLPQEPPLNEEKTVKENVMEGVQHVYDALAEYDEINVKFGLPEYYEDADKMDKLMQRQAELQDIIDATDAWNMDSKLDRAMAALNCPPGDWSVKNLSGGERRRVALCRLLLQKPDVLLLDEPTNHLDAESIDWLEQHLQQYEGTVIAVTHDRYFLDDVAEWILELDRGEGIPWKGNYSSWLEQKSQRLAQEEKSASKRRKTLERELEWVRMAPKARHAKGKARLNSYEMMLNEEQKQKEEKLEIFIPNGPRLGNKVIEAEHVAKSFPEKQLFTDLNFNLPPNGIVGVIGPNGAGKTTLFRLIMGLDQPDAGQFSVGETVKLSYVDQQHKDIDPTKSVYEVVSQGNETIRMGGKDVNVRAYLSRFNFSGADQEKKCGVLSGGERNRLHLAIALKQEGNVLLLDEPTNDIDVNTLRALEEGLEAFAGCAVIISHDRWFLDRICTHILAFEGDGNVFYFEGNYSEYESNKAQRLGLEEPKRARYRKLMEE
;
A
#
# COMPACT_ATOMS: atom_id res chain seq x y z
N MET A 1 13.56 -40.98 4.21
CA MET A 1 12.09 -40.90 4.39
C MET A 1 11.62 -39.71 3.58
N ALA A 2 10.81 -39.96 2.55
CA ALA A 2 10.12 -38.88 1.85
C ALA A 2 9.14 -38.25 2.86
N THR A 3 9.34 -36.98 3.19
CA THR A 3 8.36 -36.18 3.91
C THR A 3 7.14 -36.06 3.00
N VAL A 4 6.10 -36.84 3.31
CA VAL A 4 4.78 -36.65 2.71
C VAL A 4 4.33 -35.26 3.18
N ASP A 5 4.33 -34.32 2.24
CA ASP A 5 3.84 -32.96 2.42
C ASP A 5 2.32 -33.07 2.59
N ASP A 6 1.86 -33.23 3.84
CA ASP A 6 0.47 -33.49 4.24
C ASP A 6 -0.37 -32.20 4.13
N LYS A 7 -0.33 -31.58 2.95
CA LYS A 7 -1.00 -30.30 2.67
C LYS A 7 -2.48 -30.54 2.49
N LYS A 8 -3.22 -30.36 3.59
CA LYS A 8 -4.68 -30.41 3.60
C LYS A 8 -5.26 -29.27 2.75
N VAL A 9 -6.06 -29.63 1.75
CA VAL A 9 -6.81 -28.67 0.92
C VAL A 9 -7.95 -28.09 1.75
N ILE A 10 -7.98 -26.77 1.90
CA ILE A 10 -8.97 -26.04 2.70
C ILE A 10 -10.19 -25.63 1.87
N PHE A 11 -9.98 -25.26 0.61
CA PHE A 11 -11.05 -25.05 -0.36
C PHE A 11 -10.55 -25.20 -1.78
N SER A 12 -11.49 -25.39 -2.71
CA SER A 12 -11.20 -25.48 -4.15
C SER A 12 -12.22 -24.70 -4.96
N MET A 13 -11.74 -24.07 -6.03
CA MET A 13 -12.52 -23.38 -7.04
C MET A 13 -12.50 -24.24 -8.30
N VAL A 14 -13.68 -24.62 -8.81
CA VAL A 14 -13.83 -25.53 -9.94
C VAL A 14 -14.67 -24.86 -11.02
N GLY A 15 -14.01 -24.48 -12.11
CA GLY A 15 -14.67 -23.85 -13.26
C GLY A 15 -15.24 -22.47 -12.96
N VAL A 16 -14.68 -21.76 -11.97
CA VAL A 16 -15.27 -20.50 -11.52
C VAL A 16 -15.14 -19.42 -12.59
N SER A 17 -16.26 -18.88 -13.05
CA SER A 17 -16.31 -17.81 -14.05
C SER A 17 -17.23 -16.69 -13.60
N LYS A 18 -16.83 -15.45 -13.86
CA LYS A 18 -17.59 -14.25 -13.49
C LYS A 18 -17.63 -13.27 -14.65
N THR A 19 -18.84 -12.84 -14.97
CA THR A 19 -19.12 -11.75 -15.92
C THR A 19 -19.80 -10.62 -15.18
N ILE A 20 -19.25 -9.41 -15.29
CA ILE A 20 -19.88 -8.22 -14.72
C ILE A 20 -21.04 -7.83 -15.64
N GLN A 21 -22.27 -7.91 -15.12
CA GLN A 21 -23.48 -7.71 -15.92
C GLN A 21 -23.58 -6.30 -16.52
N GLN A 22 -23.08 -5.29 -15.81
CA GLN A 22 -23.18 -3.87 -16.20
C GLN A 22 -22.46 -3.54 -17.51
N ASN A 23 -21.36 -4.24 -17.81
CA ASN A 23 -20.54 -3.99 -19.00
C ASN A 23 -20.31 -5.26 -19.85
N GLN A 24 -21.00 -6.36 -19.51
CA GLN A 24 -20.81 -7.71 -20.08
C GLN A 24 -19.35 -8.17 -20.14
N LYS A 25 -18.45 -7.60 -19.33
CA LYS A 25 -17.05 -7.96 -19.32
C LYS A 25 -16.86 -9.23 -18.50
N GLN A 26 -16.37 -10.28 -19.13
CA GLN A 26 -15.91 -11.47 -18.41
C GLN A 26 -14.60 -11.11 -17.68
N VAL A 27 -14.64 -11.15 -16.35
CA VAL A 27 -13.49 -10.80 -15.50
C VAL A 27 -12.77 -12.01 -14.96
N LEU A 28 -13.47 -13.13 -14.76
CA LEU A 28 -12.88 -14.42 -14.39
C LEU A 28 -13.41 -15.48 -15.35
N LYS A 29 -12.53 -16.37 -15.78
CA LYS A 29 -12.81 -17.41 -16.76
C LYS A 29 -12.18 -18.72 -16.32
N ASN A 30 -13.03 -19.71 -16.05
CA ASN A 30 -12.66 -21.09 -15.77
C ASN A 30 -11.52 -21.22 -14.76
N ILE A 31 -11.66 -20.57 -13.59
CA ILE A 31 -10.68 -20.67 -12.51
C ILE A 31 -10.75 -22.08 -11.91
N TYR A 32 -9.62 -22.79 -11.97
CA TYR A 32 -9.40 -24.10 -11.35
C TYR A 32 -8.22 -23.99 -10.39
N LEU A 33 -8.50 -23.81 -9.10
CA LEU A 33 -7.49 -23.60 -8.07
C LEU A 33 -7.85 -24.39 -6.80
N SER A 34 -6.84 -24.95 -6.15
CA SER A 34 -6.96 -25.56 -4.84
C SER A 34 -6.01 -24.86 -3.88
N PHE A 35 -6.52 -24.57 -2.68
CA PHE A 35 -5.80 -23.80 -1.66
C PHE A 35 -5.45 -24.71 -0.50
N PHE A 36 -4.20 -24.64 -0.04
CA PHE A 36 -3.68 -25.44 1.06
C PHE A 36 -3.69 -24.64 2.35
N TYR A 37 -3.94 -25.31 3.49
CA TYR A 37 -3.77 -24.68 4.79
C TYR A 37 -2.32 -24.19 4.98
N GLY A 38 -2.16 -23.01 5.58
CA GLY A 38 -0.85 -22.37 5.82
C GLY A 38 -0.23 -21.68 4.62
N ALA A 39 -0.78 -21.81 3.41
CA ALA A 39 -0.19 -21.21 2.21
C ALA A 39 -0.21 -19.68 2.27
N LYS A 40 0.90 -19.04 1.87
CA LYS A 40 1.01 -17.59 1.69
C LYS A 40 0.96 -17.25 0.21
N ILE A 41 -0.12 -16.62 -0.22
CA ILE A 41 -0.43 -16.41 -1.63
C ILE A 41 -0.54 -14.91 -1.91
N GLY A 42 0.33 -14.41 -2.79
CA GLY A 42 0.23 -13.07 -3.35
C GLY A 42 -0.54 -13.09 -4.67
N ILE A 43 -1.63 -12.34 -4.77
CA ILE A 43 -2.39 -12.17 -6.01
C ILE A 43 -1.87 -10.95 -6.75
N ILE A 44 -1.43 -11.14 -7.99
CA ILE A 44 -0.97 -10.07 -8.88
C ILE A 44 -1.78 -10.05 -10.16
N GLY A 45 -1.87 -8.87 -10.78
CA GLY A 45 -2.61 -8.70 -12.02
C GLY A 45 -2.88 -7.22 -12.29
N LEU A 46 -3.19 -6.94 -13.56
CA LEU A 46 -3.60 -5.61 -14.01
C LEU A 46 -4.84 -5.13 -13.25
N ASN A 47 -5.02 -3.82 -13.22
CA ASN A 47 -6.27 -3.25 -12.71
C ASN A 47 -7.47 -3.71 -13.54
N GLY A 48 -8.51 -4.16 -12.85
CA GLY A 48 -9.68 -4.77 -13.50
C GLY A 48 -9.46 -6.18 -14.02
N ALA A 49 -8.36 -6.86 -13.66
CA ALA A 49 -8.14 -8.29 -13.93
C ALA A 49 -9.01 -9.24 -13.06
N GLY A 50 -9.76 -8.69 -12.09
CA GLY A 50 -10.66 -9.46 -11.24
C GLY A 50 -10.09 -9.85 -9.87
N LYS A 51 -8.99 -9.23 -9.40
CA LYS A 51 -8.36 -9.50 -8.07
C LYS A 51 -9.37 -9.39 -6.92
N SER A 52 -9.95 -8.21 -6.71
CA SER A 52 -10.96 -7.99 -5.67
C SER A 52 -12.24 -8.80 -5.90
N THR A 53 -12.59 -9.09 -7.17
CA THR A 53 -13.73 -9.96 -7.49
C THR A 53 -13.49 -11.40 -7.03
N LEU A 54 -12.29 -11.93 -7.27
CA LEU A 54 -11.87 -13.24 -6.79
C LEU A 54 -11.92 -13.29 -5.26
N MET A 55 -11.39 -12.25 -4.59
CA MET A 55 -11.43 -12.12 -3.13
C MET A 55 -12.85 -12.13 -2.57
N LYS A 56 -13.78 -11.38 -3.17
CA LYS A 56 -15.20 -11.34 -2.76
C LYS A 56 -15.91 -12.68 -2.95
N ILE A 57 -15.56 -13.43 -4.00
CA ILE A 57 -16.09 -14.78 -4.22
C ILE A 57 -15.58 -15.74 -3.12
N ILE A 58 -14.29 -15.69 -2.80
CA ILE A 58 -13.70 -16.54 -1.74
C ILE A 58 -14.27 -16.15 -0.37
N ALA A 59 -14.46 -14.86 -0.09
CA ALA A 59 -15.08 -14.36 1.14
C ALA A 59 -16.59 -14.67 1.26
N GLY A 60 -17.21 -15.23 0.23
CA GLY A 60 -18.66 -15.52 0.21
C GLY A 60 -19.56 -14.29 0.03
N LEU A 61 -18.97 -13.11 -0.24
CA LEU A 61 -19.68 -11.84 -0.42
C LEU A 61 -20.29 -11.68 -1.81
N ASP A 62 -19.73 -12.35 -2.82
CA ASP A 62 -20.28 -12.39 -4.18
C ASP A 62 -20.59 -13.84 -4.58
N GLN A 63 -21.87 -14.17 -4.63
CA GLN A 63 -22.38 -15.51 -4.97
C GLN A 63 -22.82 -15.62 -6.44
N GLN A 64 -22.75 -14.53 -7.21
CA GLN A 64 -23.25 -14.49 -8.58
C GLN A 64 -22.15 -14.90 -9.57
N TYR A 65 -21.71 -16.16 -9.53
CA TYR A 65 -20.69 -16.70 -10.44
C TYR A 65 -21.14 -18.06 -11.01
N GLN A 66 -20.48 -18.50 -12.07
CA GLN A 66 -20.61 -19.86 -12.60
C GLN A 66 -19.50 -20.74 -12.02
N GLY A 67 -19.70 -22.06 -11.97
CA GLY A 67 -18.77 -22.99 -11.34
C GLY A 67 -19.05 -23.19 -9.84
N ASN A 68 -18.14 -23.84 -9.13
CA ASN A 68 -18.33 -24.16 -7.71
C ASN A 68 -17.12 -23.74 -6.87
N VAL A 69 -17.39 -23.20 -5.69
CA VAL A 69 -16.41 -23.03 -4.61
C VAL A 69 -16.78 -24.01 -3.51
N VAL A 70 -15.88 -24.96 -3.22
CA VAL A 70 -16.11 -26.04 -2.26
C VAL A 70 -15.16 -25.87 -1.08
N TRP A 71 -15.73 -25.70 0.12
CA TRP A 71 -14.99 -25.54 1.37
C TRP A 71 -14.93 -26.85 2.15
N SER A 72 -13.77 -27.14 2.74
CA SER A 72 -13.66 -28.14 3.79
C SER A 72 -14.38 -27.63 5.05
N PRO A 73 -15.15 -28.46 5.77
CA PRO A 73 -15.86 -28.02 6.97
C PRO A 73 -14.91 -27.55 8.08
N GLY A 74 -15.35 -26.56 8.86
CA GLY A 74 -14.66 -26.12 10.08
C GLY A 74 -13.61 -25.02 9.89
N TYR A 75 -13.46 -24.45 8.69
CA TYR A 75 -12.55 -23.33 8.43
C TYR A 75 -13.29 -21.99 8.43
N SER A 76 -12.74 -21.02 9.15
CA SER A 76 -13.20 -19.64 9.20
C SER A 76 -12.48 -18.76 8.16
N VAL A 77 -13.19 -17.77 7.62
CA VAL A 77 -12.66 -16.84 6.61
C VAL A 77 -12.83 -15.41 7.11
N GLY A 78 -11.74 -14.67 7.16
CA GLY A 78 -11.74 -13.25 7.48
C GLY A 78 -11.32 -12.42 6.29
N TYR A 79 -11.99 -11.30 6.04
CA TYR A 79 -11.76 -10.45 4.88
C TYR A 79 -11.57 -8.98 5.26
N LEU A 80 -10.46 -8.40 4.83
CA LEU A 80 -10.20 -6.96 4.87
C LEU A 80 -10.41 -6.37 3.47
N PRO A 81 -11.54 -5.68 3.22
CA PRO A 81 -11.71 -4.93 1.98
C PRO A 81 -10.84 -3.66 1.96
N GLN A 82 -10.64 -3.10 0.77
CA GLN A 82 -9.91 -1.84 0.57
C GLN A 82 -10.50 -0.68 1.38
N GLU A 83 -11.83 -0.58 1.45
CA GLU A 83 -12.57 0.38 2.29
C GLU A 83 -13.32 -0.38 3.38
N PRO A 84 -12.75 -0.49 4.59
CA PRO A 84 -13.36 -1.29 5.64
C PRO A 84 -14.57 -0.59 6.28
N PRO A 85 -15.70 -1.30 6.41
CA PRO A 85 -16.82 -0.80 7.19
C PRO A 85 -16.47 -0.86 8.69
N LEU A 86 -16.56 0.29 9.33
CA LEU A 86 -16.53 0.44 10.79
C LEU A 86 -17.90 0.95 11.24
N ASN A 87 -18.32 0.58 12.45
CA ASN A 87 -19.52 1.11 13.05
C ASN A 87 -19.27 2.54 13.53
N GLU A 88 -19.92 3.51 12.87
CA GLU A 88 -19.75 4.94 13.14
C GLU A 88 -20.32 5.41 14.48
N GLU A 89 -21.16 4.60 15.12
CA GLU A 89 -21.71 4.90 16.44
C GLU A 89 -20.76 4.52 17.58
N LYS A 90 -19.75 3.69 17.28
CA LYS A 90 -18.78 3.16 18.23
C LYS A 90 -17.46 3.93 18.20
N THR A 91 -16.76 3.88 19.32
CA THR A 91 -15.37 4.32 19.48
C THR A 91 -14.40 3.36 18.76
N VAL A 92 -13.14 3.76 18.68
CA VAL A 92 -12.08 2.91 18.12
C VAL A 92 -11.98 1.59 18.89
N LYS A 93 -11.89 1.64 20.22
CA LYS A 93 -11.73 0.44 21.06
C LYS A 93 -12.94 -0.48 20.92
N GLU A 94 -14.15 0.06 20.90
CA GLU A 94 -15.37 -0.72 20.70
C GLU A 94 -15.45 -1.39 19.33
N ASN A 95 -14.95 -0.75 18.26
CA ASN A 95 -14.84 -1.40 16.95
C ASN A 95 -13.81 -2.53 16.96
N VAL A 96 -12.66 -2.35 17.61
CA VAL A 96 -11.63 -3.40 17.73
C VAL A 96 -12.16 -4.59 18.55
N MET A 97 -12.87 -4.31 19.64
CA MET A 97 -13.49 -5.28 20.54
C MET A 97 -14.45 -6.24 19.83
N GLU A 98 -15.12 -5.80 18.76
CA GLU A 98 -15.97 -6.68 17.93
C GLU A 98 -15.22 -7.91 17.39
N GLY A 99 -13.90 -7.82 17.22
CA GLY A 99 -13.06 -8.94 16.79
C GLY A 99 -13.02 -10.10 17.79
N VAL A 100 -13.27 -9.81 19.06
CA VAL A 100 -13.28 -10.77 20.18
C VAL A 100 -14.60 -10.69 20.95
N GLN A 101 -15.70 -10.29 20.28
CA GLN A 101 -17.01 -10.11 20.91
C GLN A 101 -17.46 -11.38 21.67
N HIS A 102 -17.24 -12.55 21.08
CA HIS A 102 -17.58 -13.85 21.69
C HIS A 102 -16.90 -14.06 23.06
N VAL A 103 -15.73 -13.48 23.29
CA VAL A 103 -15.01 -13.56 24.58
C VAL A 103 -15.68 -12.67 25.62
N TYR A 104 -16.07 -11.46 25.24
CA TYR A 104 -16.79 -10.54 26.12
C TYR A 104 -18.22 -11.01 26.40
N ASP A 105 -18.88 -11.62 25.42
CA ASP A 105 -20.19 -12.24 25.60
C ASP A 105 -20.09 -13.39 26.61
N ALA A 106 -19.02 -14.20 26.56
CA ALA A 106 -18.78 -15.27 27.53
C ALA A 106 -18.54 -14.72 28.96
N LEU A 107 -17.77 -13.64 29.11
CA LEU A 107 -17.59 -12.96 30.39
C LEU A 107 -18.90 -12.38 30.94
N ALA A 108 -19.68 -11.71 30.08
CA ALA A 108 -20.96 -11.13 30.48
C ALA A 108 -21.98 -12.21 30.89
N GLU A 109 -22.05 -13.31 30.14
CA GLU A 109 -22.91 -14.45 30.48
C GLU A 109 -22.45 -15.12 31.79
N TYR A 110 -21.14 -15.25 32.01
CA TYR A 110 -20.57 -15.78 33.25
C TYR A 110 -20.97 -14.94 34.47
N ASP A 111 -20.87 -13.60 34.36
CA ASP A 111 -21.30 -12.69 35.42
C ASP A 111 -22.82 -12.73 35.65
N GLU A 112 -23.62 -12.84 34.59
CA GLU A 112 -25.07 -13.01 34.70
C GLU A 112 -25.43 -14.31 35.43
N ILE A 113 -24.73 -15.42 35.14
CA ILE A 113 -24.91 -16.69 35.84
C ILE A 113 -24.55 -16.56 37.33
N ASN A 114 -23.48 -15.84 37.67
CA ASN A 114 -23.11 -15.58 39.06
C ASN A 114 -24.19 -14.83 39.83
N VAL A 115 -24.86 -13.86 39.20
CA VAL A 115 -26.01 -13.17 39.79
C VAL A 115 -27.20 -14.14 39.95
N LYS A 116 -27.47 -14.99 38.95
CA LYS A 116 -28.57 -15.97 39.01
C LYS A 116 -28.44 -16.97 40.15
N PHE A 117 -27.22 -17.37 40.52
CA PHE A 117 -27.01 -18.22 41.70
C PHE A 117 -27.52 -17.62 43.01
N GLY A 118 -27.62 -16.29 43.09
CA GLY A 118 -28.16 -15.59 44.25
C GLY A 118 -29.69 -15.46 44.31
N LEU A 119 -30.42 -15.95 43.30
CA LEU A 119 -31.87 -15.76 43.19
C LEU A 119 -32.66 -17.02 43.64
N PRO A 120 -33.77 -16.88 44.40
CA PRO A 120 -34.56 -18.00 44.91
C PRO A 120 -35.03 -18.98 43.85
N GLU A 121 -35.39 -18.47 42.67
CA GLU A 121 -35.86 -19.26 41.55
C GLU A 121 -34.83 -20.27 40.99
N TYR A 122 -33.54 -20.10 41.32
CA TYR A 122 -32.44 -21.00 40.92
C TYR A 122 -31.88 -21.80 42.10
N TYR A 123 -31.59 -21.18 43.26
CA TYR A 123 -30.97 -21.93 44.37
C TYR A 123 -31.95 -22.87 45.10
N GLU A 124 -33.27 -22.67 44.95
CA GLU A 124 -34.30 -23.57 45.51
C GLU A 124 -34.68 -24.71 44.55
N ASP A 125 -34.19 -24.70 43.31
CA ASP A 125 -34.49 -25.68 42.26
C ASP A 125 -33.20 -26.36 41.77
N ALA A 126 -32.97 -27.59 42.24
CA ALA A 126 -31.75 -28.35 41.96
C ALA A 126 -31.48 -28.55 40.45
N ASP A 127 -32.53 -28.77 39.65
CA ASP A 127 -32.38 -29.00 38.20
C ASP A 127 -31.94 -27.73 37.46
N LYS A 128 -32.41 -26.56 37.92
CA LYS A 128 -31.97 -25.27 37.36
C LYS A 128 -30.58 -24.89 37.83
N MET A 129 -30.25 -25.18 39.08
CA MET A 129 -28.92 -24.99 39.64
C MET A 129 -27.87 -25.79 38.88
N ASP A 130 -28.13 -27.08 38.64
CA ASP A 130 -27.21 -27.97 37.90
C ASP A 130 -26.98 -27.48 36.46
N LYS A 131 -28.03 -27.00 35.78
CA LYS A 131 -27.91 -26.41 34.43
C LYS A 131 -27.04 -25.15 34.41
N LEU A 132 -27.19 -24.28 35.41
CA LEU A 132 -26.35 -23.09 35.53
C LEU A 132 -24.88 -23.45 35.79
N MET A 133 -24.62 -24.43 36.66
CA MET A 133 -23.26 -24.91 36.94
C MET A 133 -22.61 -25.51 35.68
N GLN A 134 -23.35 -26.31 34.91
CA GLN A 134 -22.85 -26.88 33.66
C GLN A 134 -22.53 -25.79 32.64
N ARG A 135 -23.43 -24.82 32.45
CA ARG A 135 -23.20 -23.70 31.53
C ARG A 135 -22.02 -22.83 31.98
N GLN A 136 -21.90 -22.58 33.29
CA GLN A 136 -20.77 -21.84 33.84
C GLN A 136 -19.44 -22.54 33.57
N ALA A 137 -19.38 -23.87 33.70
CA ALA A 137 -18.18 -24.64 33.42
C ALA A 137 -17.76 -24.52 31.94
N GLU A 138 -18.71 -24.60 31.00
CA GLU A 138 -18.45 -24.38 29.57
C GLU A 138 -17.90 -22.98 29.29
N LEU A 139 -18.45 -21.95 29.94
CA LEU A 139 -17.96 -20.57 29.80
C LEU A 139 -16.58 -20.39 30.42
N GLN A 140 -16.32 -21.02 31.56
CA GLN A 140 -15.02 -21.00 32.23
C GLN A 140 -13.93 -21.59 31.33
N ASP A 141 -14.20 -22.71 30.64
CA ASP A 141 -13.26 -23.30 29.68
C ASP A 141 -12.92 -22.33 28.54
N ILE A 142 -13.91 -21.57 28.03
CA ILE A 142 -13.70 -20.53 27.01
C ILE A 142 -12.88 -19.36 27.57
N ILE A 143 -13.23 -18.87 28.76
CA ILE A 143 -12.56 -17.77 29.46
C ILE A 143 -11.08 -18.10 29.68
N ASP A 144 -10.78 -19.32 30.15
CA ASP A 144 -9.41 -19.77 30.40
C ASP A 144 -8.64 -20.00 29.09
N ALA A 145 -9.26 -20.62 28.08
CA ALA A 145 -8.62 -20.87 26.79
C ALA A 145 -8.27 -19.58 26.02
N THR A 146 -9.06 -18.52 26.21
CA THR A 146 -8.83 -17.21 25.57
C THR A 146 -8.06 -16.23 26.46
N ASP A 147 -7.83 -16.58 27.73
CA ASP A 147 -7.31 -15.71 28.78
C ASP A 147 -8.05 -14.34 28.75
N ALA A 148 -9.37 -14.44 28.88
CA ALA A 148 -10.33 -13.34 28.71
C ALA A 148 -10.15 -12.22 29.74
N TRP A 149 -9.70 -12.53 30.96
CA TRP A 149 -9.48 -11.55 32.03
C TRP A 149 -8.42 -10.50 31.68
N ASN A 150 -7.47 -10.86 30.81
CA ASN A 150 -6.42 -9.96 30.32
C ASN A 150 -6.77 -9.33 28.97
N MET A 151 -7.99 -9.51 28.46
CA MET A 151 -8.36 -9.11 27.09
C MET A 151 -8.19 -7.61 26.85
N ASP A 152 -8.55 -6.75 27.80
CA ASP A 152 -8.35 -5.30 27.67
C ASP A 152 -6.88 -4.92 27.43
N SER A 153 -5.97 -5.55 28.17
CA SER A 153 -4.52 -5.34 27.98
C SER A 153 -4.05 -5.89 26.63
N LYS A 154 -4.64 -6.99 26.14
CA LYS A 154 -4.34 -7.54 24.81
C LYS A 154 -4.82 -6.60 23.70
N LEU A 155 -6.02 -6.03 23.84
CA LEU A 155 -6.56 -5.03 22.90
C LEU A 155 -5.65 -3.80 22.82
N ASP A 156 -5.22 -3.25 23.96
CA ASP A 156 -4.37 -2.07 23.98
C ASP A 156 -2.99 -2.35 23.34
N ARG A 157 -2.41 -3.54 23.58
CA ARG A 157 -1.17 -3.98 22.90
C ARG A 157 -1.36 -4.13 21.39
N ALA A 158 -2.45 -4.75 20.96
CA ALA A 158 -2.78 -4.95 19.55
C ALA A 158 -2.93 -3.61 18.82
N MET A 159 -3.67 -2.68 19.42
CA MET A 159 -3.86 -1.33 18.91
C MET A 159 -2.54 -0.55 18.83
N ALA A 160 -1.67 -0.67 19.84
CA ALA A 160 -0.36 -0.04 19.83
C ALA A 160 0.57 -0.61 18.74
N ALA A 161 0.53 -1.93 18.50
CA ALA A 161 1.36 -2.58 17.48
C ALA A 161 1.01 -2.13 16.05
N LEU A 162 -0.27 -1.87 15.78
CA LEU A 162 -0.76 -1.34 14.50
C LEU A 162 -0.87 0.19 14.47
N ASN A 163 -0.32 0.89 15.46
CA ASN A 163 -0.39 2.35 15.56
C ASN A 163 -1.83 2.88 15.33
N CYS A 164 -2.80 2.21 15.95
CA CYS A 164 -4.21 2.62 15.91
C CYS A 164 -4.39 3.95 16.66
N PRO A 165 -5.40 4.77 16.28
CA PRO A 165 -5.76 5.96 17.05
C PRO A 165 -6.16 5.62 18.49
N PRO A 166 -6.21 6.60 19.39
CA PRO A 166 -6.67 6.42 20.77
C PRO A 166 -8.05 5.74 20.84
N GLY A 167 -8.20 4.83 21.80
CA GLY A 167 -9.36 3.94 21.89
C GLY A 167 -10.70 4.63 22.13
N ASP A 168 -10.67 5.79 22.80
CA ASP A 168 -11.82 6.62 23.13
C ASP A 168 -12.31 7.51 21.98
N TRP A 169 -11.54 7.61 20.90
CA TRP A 169 -11.91 8.44 19.75
C TRP A 169 -13.11 7.86 18.98
N SER A 170 -13.93 8.75 18.42
CA SER A 170 -14.98 8.36 17.49
C SER A 170 -14.38 8.01 16.13
N VAL A 171 -14.87 6.93 15.51
CA VAL A 171 -14.40 6.52 14.18
C VAL A 171 -14.85 7.44 13.03
N LYS A 172 -15.81 8.36 13.26
CA LYS A 172 -16.35 9.28 12.25
C LYS A 172 -15.31 10.27 11.72
N ASN A 173 -14.37 10.68 12.57
CA ASN A 173 -13.37 11.71 12.25
C ASN A 173 -12.03 11.11 11.81
N LEU A 174 -11.93 9.78 11.70
CA LEU A 174 -10.71 9.11 11.33
C LEU A 174 -10.42 9.23 9.83
N SER A 175 -9.15 9.41 9.50
CA SER A 175 -8.66 9.27 8.13
C SER A 175 -8.86 7.84 7.61
N GLY A 176 -8.88 7.67 6.28
CA GLY A 176 -9.04 6.34 5.66
C GLY A 176 -7.99 5.33 6.13
N GLY A 177 -6.73 5.75 6.29
CA GLY A 177 -5.65 4.91 6.81
C GLY A 177 -5.85 4.51 8.28
N GLU A 178 -6.33 5.42 9.12
CA GLU A 178 -6.65 5.11 10.53
C GLU A 178 -7.81 4.10 10.63
N ARG A 179 -8.90 4.32 9.89
CA ARG A 179 -10.03 3.37 9.82
C ARG A 179 -9.56 1.99 9.37
N ARG A 180 -8.63 1.95 8.42
CA ARG A 180 -8.03 0.71 7.95
C ARG A 180 -7.22 -0.02 9.00
N ARG A 181 -6.39 0.69 9.77
CA ARG A 181 -5.62 0.08 10.88
C ARG A 181 -6.53 -0.49 11.96
N VAL A 182 -7.62 0.22 12.29
CA VAL A 182 -8.65 -0.28 13.23
C VAL A 182 -9.31 -1.56 12.71
N ALA A 183 -9.71 -1.59 11.43
CA ALA A 183 -10.33 -2.76 10.83
C ALA A 183 -9.37 -3.96 10.70
N LEU A 184 -8.11 -3.70 10.36
CA LEU A 184 -7.06 -4.72 10.32
C LEU A 184 -6.80 -5.28 11.72
N CYS A 185 -6.72 -4.43 12.75
CA CYS A 185 -6.58 -4.85 14.14
C CYS A 185 -7.74 -5.77 14.56
N ARG A 186 -8.98 -5.34 14.30
CA ARG A 186 -10.19 -6.16 14.53
C ARG A 186 -10.09 -7.53 13.86
N LEU A 187 -9.66 -7.57 12.60
CA LEU A 187 -9.57 -8.80 11.82
C LEU A 187 -8.47 -9.76 12.33
N LEU A 188 -7.29 -9.24 12.67
CA LEU A 188 -6.19 -10.07 13.16
C LEU A 188 -6.50 -10.66 14.55
N LEU A 189 -7.28 -9.95 15.37
CA LEU A 189 -7.74 -10.47 16.66
C LEU A 189 -8.74 -11.63 16.51
N GLN A 190 -9.51 -11.69 15.42
CA GLN A 190 -10.42 -12.80 15.14
C GLN A 190 -9.68 -14.13 14.86
N LYS A 191 -8.40 -14.06 14.48
CA LYS A 191 -7.56 -15.23 14.11
C LYS A 191 -8.25 -16.22 13.15
N PRO A 192 -8.78 -15.78 11.98
CA PRO A 192 -9.44 -16.68 11.04
C PRO A 192 -8.48 -17.69 10.38
N ASP A 193 -8.95 -18.86 10.00
CA ASP A 193 -8.12 -19.88 9.33
C ASP A 193 -7.63 -19.44 7.93
N VAL A 194 -8.42 -18.61 7.26
CA VAL A 194 -8.10 -18.00 5.97
C VAL A 194 -8.23 -16.49 6.08
N LEU A 195 -7.11 -15.80 5.88
CA LEU A 195 -7.03 -14.35 5.89
C LEU A 195 -7.00 -13.83 4.45
N LEU A 196 -7.99 -13.01 4.10
CA LEU A 196 -8.13 -12.37 2.79
C LEU A 196 -7.85 -10.87 2.94
N LEU A 197 -6.76 -10.37 2.36
CA LEU A 197 -6.33 -8.98 2.49
C LEU A 197 -6.32 -8.29 1.12
N ASP A 198 -7.15 -7.26 0.91
CA ASP A 198 -7.17 -6.50 -0.35
C ASP A 198 -6.38 -5.18 -0.22
N GLU A 199 -5.13 -5.16 -0.69
CA GLU A 199 -4.14 -4.06 -0.61
C GLU A 199 -3.75 -3.63 0.83
N PRO A 200 -3.41 -4.57 1.74
CA PRO A 200 -3.29 -4.28 3.17
C PRO A 200 -2.19 -3.26 3.54
N THR A 201 -1.20 -3.08 2.66
CA THR A 201 -0.07 -2.17 2.84
C THR A 201 -0.41 -0.71 2.50
N ASN A 202 -1.50 -0.45 1.77
CA ASN A 202 -1.86 0.92 1.39
C ASN A 202 -2.23 1.75 2.62
N HIS A 203 -1.70 2.98 2.67
CA HIS A 203 -1.89 3.96 3.75
C HIS A 203 -1.35 3.53 5.13
N LEU A 204 -0.51 2.49 5.17
CA LEU A 204 0.32 2.16 6.33
C LEU A 204 1.67 2.88 6.22
N ASP A 205 2.22 3.28 7.36
CA ASP A 205 3.62 3.72 7.42
C ASP A 205 4.57 2.51 7.34
N ALA A 206 5.85 2.78 7.09
CA ALA A 206 6.84 1.73 6.89
C ALA A 206 6.96 0.78 8.11
N GLU A 207 6.88 1.32 9.32
CA GLU A 207 6.96 0.53 10.56
C GLU A 207 5.76 -0.42 10.71
N SER A 208 4.55 0.05 10.38
CA SER A 208 3.34 -0.78 10.37
C SER A 208 3.39 -1.86 9.28
N ILE A 209 3.97 -1.55 8.11
CA ILE A 209 4.16 -2.52 7.02
C ILE A 209 5.13 -3.63 7.47
N ASP A 210 6.29 -3.26 8.02
CA ASP A 210 7.29 -4.21 8.50
C ASP A 210 6.73 -5.13 9.59
N TRP A 211 5.92 -4.58 10.50
CA TRP A 211 5.24 -5.37 11.53
C TRP A 211 4.23 -6.34 10.92
N LEU A 212 3.43 -5.88 9.96
CA LEU A 212 2.44 -6.70 9.28
C LEU A 212 3.09 -7.85 8.52
N GLU A 213 4.20 -7.61 7.83
CA GLU A 213 4.98 -8.64 7.13
C GLU A 213 5.43 -9.75 8.09
N GLN A 214 6.02 -9.37 9.23
CA GLN A 214 6.46 -10.31 10.25
C GLN A 214 5.27 -11.10 10.84
N HIS A 215 4.13 -10.44 11.07
CA HIS A 215 2.93 -11.11 11.55
C HIS A 215 2.42 -12.14 10.55
N LEU A 216 2.31 -11.78 9.26
CA LEU A 216 1.75 -12.66 8.23
C LEU A 216 2.68 -13.83 7.87
N GLN A 217 4.00 -13.64 8.01
CA GLN A 217 4.99 -14.73 7.93
C GLN A 217 4.78 -15.78 9.02
N GLN A 218 4.47 -15.37 10.25
CA GLN A 218 4.27 -16.26 11.39
C GLN A 218 2.83 -16.77 11.52
N TYR A 219 1.91 -16.26 10.70
CA TYR A 219 0.50 -16.64 10.77
C TYR A 219 0.34 -18.13 10.45
N GLU A 220 -0.35 -18.90 11.28
CA GLU A 220 -0.47 -20.36 11.07
C GLU A 220 -1.45 -20.70 9.93
N GLY A 221 -2.47 -19.86 9.75
CA GLY A 221 -3.48 -20.01 8.71
C GLY A 221 -3.01 -19.63 7.31
N THR A 222 -3.94 -19.75 6.36
CA THR A 222 -3.71 -19.37 4.96
C THR A 222 -3.82 -17.86 4.81
N VAL A 223 -2.90 -17.22 4.11
CA VAL A 223 -2.96 -15.79 3.80
C VAL A 223 -3.06 -15.61 2.30
N ILE A 224 -4.09 -14.90 1.85
CA ILE A 224 -4.26 -14.50 0.46
C ILE A 224 -4.30 -12.98 0.44
N ALA A 225 -3.25 -12.37 -0.11
CA ALA A 225 -3.11 -10.93 -0.16
C ALA A 225 -3.07 -10.45 -1.61
N VAL A 226 -3.92 -9.49 -1.94
CA VAL A 226 -3.75 -8.65 -3.13
C VAL A 226 -2.84 -7.51 -2.67
N THR A 227 -1.68 -7.32 -3.28
CA THR A 227 -0.82 -6.18 -2.95
C THR A 227 0.01 -5.76 -4.14
N HIS A 228 0.34 -4.47 -4.18
CA HIS A 228 1.34 -3.90 -5.06
C HIS A 228 2.75 -3.80 -4.42
N ASP A 229 2.88 -4.09 -3.13
CA ASP A 229 4.18 -4.07 -2.43
C ASP A 229 5.04 -5.27 -2.86
N ARG A 230 6.13 -4.98 -3.58
CA ARG A 230 7.04 -5.98 -4.12
C ARG A 230 7.91 -6.63 -3.04
N TYR A 231 8.24 -5.91 -1.97
CA TYR A 231 8.96 -6.50 -0.84
C TYR A 231 8.06 -7.48 -0.10
N PHE A 232 6.78 -7.11 0.11
CA PHE A 232 5.79 -8.02 0.68
C PHE A 232 5.67 -9.33 -0.13
N LEU A 233 5.55 -9.20 -1.46
CA LEU A 233 5.44 -10.36 -2.35
C LEU A 233 6.75 -11.18 -2.45
N ASP A 234 7.90 -10.59 -2.11
CA ASP A 234 9.18 -11.29 -2.15
C ASP A 234 9.51 -11.97 -0.81
N ASP A 235 9.14 -11.34 0.30
CA ASP A 235 9.46 -11.76 1.67
C ASP A 235 8.37 -12.63 2.32
N VAL A 236 7.08 -12.42 1.98
CA VAL A 236 5.95 -13.12 2.63
C VAL A 236 5.34 -14.20 1.73
N ALA A 237 5.26 -13.96 0.42
CA ALA A 237 4.55 -14.87 -0.48
C ALA A 237 5.38 -16.12 -0.83
N GLU A 238 4.78 -17.29 -0.62
CA GLU A 238 5.31 -18.58 -1.06
C GLU A 238 4.76 -19.00 -2.43
N TRP A 239 3.62 -18.41 -2.80
CA TRP A 239 2.94 -18.61 -4.08
C TRP A 239 2.52 -17.27 -4.66
N ILE A 240 2.64 -17.14 -5.96
CA ILE A 240 2.10 -16.02 -6.73
C ILE A 240 0.95 -16.53 -7.58
N LEU A 241 -0.23 -15.94 -7.43
CA LEU A 241 -1.37 -16.15 -8.30
C LEU A 241 -1.48 -14.98 -9.28
N GLU A 242 -1.06 -15.19 -10.52
CA GLU A 242 -1.22 -14.20 -11.57
C GLU A 242 -2.61 -14.28 -12.20
N LEU A 243 -3.37 -13.18 -12.14
CA LEU A 243 -4.60 -13.00 -12.91
C LEU A 243 -4.29 -12.23 -14.19
N ASP A 244 -4.31 -12.94 -15.31
CA ASP A 244 -4.10 -12.38 -16.65
C ASP A 244 -5.26 -12.81 -17.57
N ARG A 245 -5.92 -11.84 -18.19
CA ARG A 245 -7.08 -12.06 -19.10
C ARG A 245 -8.20 -12.95 -18.51
N GLY A 246 -8.38 -12.87 -17.20
CA GLY A 246 -9.38 -13.61 -16.44
C GLY A 246 -9.02 -15.06 -16.13
N GLU A 247 -7.83 -15.51 -16.51
CA GLU A 247 -7.30 -16.83 -16.13
C GLU A 247 -6.38 -16.68 -14.91
N GLY A 248 -6.42 -17.66 -14.01
CA GLY A 248 -5.58 -17.72 -12.81
C GLY A 248 -4.41 -18.66 -13.01
N ILE A 249 -3.20 -18.13 -13.02
CA ILE A 249 -1.96 -18.87 -13.28
C ILE A 249 -1.16 -18.93 -11.97
N PRO A 250 -1.20 -20.04 -11.23
CA PRO A 250 -0.45 -20.19 -9.99
C PRO A 250 1.02 -20.46 -10.29
N TRP A 251 1.89 -19.87 -9.49
CA TRP A 251 3.33 -20.08 -9.50
C TRP A 251 3.82 -20.33 -8.07
N LYS A 252 4.60 -21.40 -7.88
CA LYS A 252 5.22 -21.70 -6.58
C LYS A 252 6.57 -21.00 -6.50
N GLY A 253 6.66 -20.02 -5.62
CA GLY A 253 7.82 -19.16 -5.44
C GLY A 253 7.39 -17.73 -5.15
N ASN A 254 8.37 -16.90 -4.81
CA ASN A 254 8.18 -15.49 -4.49
C ASN A 254 8.12 -14.61 -5.75
N TYR A 255 7.96 -13.29 -5.55
CA TYR A 255 7.91 -12.31 -6.64
C TYR A 255 9.10 -12.37 -7.60
N SER A 256 10.32 -12.44 -7.08
CA SER A 256 11.54 -12.49 -7.90
C SER A 256 11.59 -13.71 -8.82
N SER A 257 11.22 -14.88 -8.29
CA SER A 257 11.16 -16.11 -9.08
C SER A 257 10.05 -16.08 -10.13
N TRP A 258 8.90 -15.47 -9.81
CA TRP A 258 7.80 -15.27 -10.76
C TRP A 258 8.22 -14.33 -11.89
N LEU A 259 8.95 -13.26 -11.59
CA LEU A 259 9.42 -12.30 -12.58
C LEU A 259 10.35 -12.96 -13.62
N GLU A 260 11.27 -13.81 -13.15
CA GLU A 260 12.13 -14.60 -14.01
C GLU A 260 11.33 -15.54 -14.91
N GLN A 261 10.39 -16.29 -14.34
CA GLN A 261 9.53 -17.20 -15.11
C GLN A 261 8.67 -16.45 -16.13
N LYS A 262 8.09 -15.31 -15.77
CA LYS A 262 7.28 -14.49 -16.67
C LYS A 262 8.10 -13.97 -17.83
N SER A 263 9.32 -13.51 -17.57
CA SER A 263 10.25 -13.04 -18.60
C SER A 263 10.61 -14.15 -19.59
N GLN A 264 10.94 -15.34 -19.08
CA GLN A 264 11.26 -16.51 -19.92
C GLN A 264 10.06 -16.95 -20.77
N ARG A 265 8.85 -17.00 -20.20
CA ARG A 265 7.63 -17.34 -20.92
C ARG A 265 7.34 -16.34 -22.06
N LEU A 266 7.44 -15.03 -21.78
CA LEU A 266 7.27 -14.01 -22.80
C LEU A 266 8.34 -14.10 -23.90
N ALA A 267 9.57 -14.45 -23.55
CA ALA A 267 10.64 -14.68 -24.53
C ALA A 267 10.34 -15.86 -25.47
N GLN A 268 9.58 -16.86 -25.03
CA GLN A 268 9.14 -17.99 -25.86
C GLN A 268 7.91 -17.65 -26.71
N GLU A 269 6.97 -16.86 -26.16
CA GLU A 269 5.74 -16.44 -26.83
C GLU A 269 6.00 -15.39 -27.93
N GLU A 270 6.97 -14.51 -27.74
CA GLU A 270 7.25 -13.39 -28.63
C GLU A 270 8.50 -13.62 -29.50
N LYS A 271 8.34 -13.60 -30.83
CA LYS A 271 9.46 -13.71 -31.79
C LYS A 271 10.43 -12.52 -31.76
N SER A 272 9.99 -11.35 -31.27
CA SER A 272 10.80 -10.14 -31.11
C SER A 272 10.70 -9.65 -29.67
N ALA A 273 11.78 -9.07 -29.13
CA ALA A 273 11.78 -8.52 -27.78
C ALA A 273 10.80 -7.34 -27.68
N SER A 274 9.62 -7.55 -27.10
CA SER A 274 8.68 -6.46 -26.83
C SER A 274 9.23 -5.48 -25.79
N LYS A 275 8.65 -4.27 -25.76
CA LYS A 275 8.91 -3.30 -24.69
C LYS A 275 8.66 -3.92 -23.31
N ARG A 276 7.55 -4.66 -23.17
CA ARG A 276 7.17 -5.35 -21.94
C ARG A 276 8.24 -6.32 -21.46
N ARG A 277 8.83 -7.11 -22.37
CA ARG A 277 9.92 -8.03 -22.02
C ARG A 277 11.15 -7.31 -21.48
N LYS A 278 11.58 -6.24 -22.15
CA LYS A 278 12.75 -5.44 -21.74
C LYS A 278 12.56 -4.79 -20.37
N THR A 279 11.35 -4.31 -20.06
CA THR A 279 11.03 -3.74 -18.75
C THR A 279 11.14 -4.79 -17.63
N LEU A 280 10.65 -6.02 -17.86
CA LEU A 280 10.78 -7.11 -16.88
C LEU A 280 12.24 -7.56 -16.71
N GLU A 281 13.02 -7.63 -17.79
CA GLU A 281 14.45 -7.96 -17.74
C GLU A 281 15.24 -6.95 -16.89
N ARG A 282 14.98 -5.65 -17.04
CA ARG A 282 15.61 -4.58 -16.24
C ARG A 282 15.23 -4.64 -14.77
N GLU A 283 13.98 -4.95 -14.47
CA GLU A 283 13.54 -5.12 -13.09
C GLU A 283 14.23 -6.32 -12.46
N LEU A 284 14.31 -7.45 -13.16
CA LEU A 284 15.03 -8.64 -12.70
C LEU A 284 16.51 -8.35 -12.46
N GLU A 285 17.15 -7.57 -13.34
CA GLU A 285 18.51 -7.09 -13.15
C GLU A 285 18.64 -6.28 -11.86
N TRP A 286 17.70 -5.36 -11.59
CA TRP A 286 17.69 -4.58 -10.36
C TRP A 286 17.50 -5.42 -9.10
N VAL A 287 16.59 -6.39 -9.14
CA VAL A 287 16.39 -7.34 -8.03
C VAL A 287 17.70 -8.06 -7.70
N ARG A 288 18.42 -8.51 -8.73
CA ARG A 288 19.69 -9.25 -8.60
C ARG A 288 20.88 -8.36 -8.23
N MET A 289 20.79 -7.03 -8.36
CA MET A 289 21.88 -6.13 -8.00
C MET A 289 22.16 -6.17 -6.49
N ALA A 290 23.43 -6.36 -6.14
CA ALA A 290 23.88 -6.24 -4.77
C ALA A 290 23.68 -4.81 -4.23
N PRO A 291 23.46 -4.62 -2.91
CA PRO A 291 23.24 -3.30 -2.32
C PRO A 291 24.28 -2.25 -2.73
N LYS A 292 25.58 -2.61 -2.70
CA LYS A 292 26.70 -1.74 -3.16
C LYS A 292 26.57 -1.24 -4.60
N ALA A 293 25.97 -2.03 -5.50
CA ALA A 293 25.74 -1.61 -6.88
C ALA A 293 24.57 -0.62 -6.99
N ARG A 294 23.55 -0.76 -6.13
CA ARG A 294 22.42 0.18 -6.03
C ARG A 294 22.90 1.57 -5.56
N HIS A 295 23.78 1.62 -4.54
CA HIS A 295 24.44 2.85 -4.09
C HIS A 295 25.18 3.59 -5.23
N ALA A 296 25.96 2.85 -6.02
CA ALA A 296 26.76 3.43 -7.10
C ALA A 296 25.87 4.07 -8.18
N LYS A 297 24.67 3.53 -8.39
CA LYS A 297 23.69 4.04 -9.35
C LYS A 297 23.16 5.43 -8.98
N GLY A 298 22.83 5.66 -7.70
CA GLY A 298 22.39 6.97 -7.22
C GLY A 298 23.46 8.05 -7.39
N LYS A 299 24.73 7.74 -7.08
CA LYS A 299 25.86 8.65 -7.31
C LYS A 299 26.14 8.86 -8.81
N ALA A 300 26.04 7.81 -9.62
CA ALA A 300 26.19 7.92 -11.06
C ALA A 300 25.13 8.84 -11.68
N ARG A 301 23.88 8.79 -11.18
CA ARG A 301 22.80 9.69 -11.59
C ARG A 301 23.20 11.15 -11.40
N LEU A 302 23.65 11.55 -10.20
CA LEU A 302 24.03 12.94 -9.91
C LEU A 302 25.11 13.45 -10.89
N ASN A 303 26.09 12.59 -11.22
CA ASN A 303 27.17 12.93 -12.16
C ASN A 303 26.74 12.93 -13.64
N SER A 304 25.59 12.34 -13.97
CA SER A 304 25.11 12.17 -15.34
C SER A 304 24.15 13.26 -15.81
N TYR A 305 23.94 14.35 -15.05
CA TYR A 305 22.98 15.40 -15.39
C TYR A 305 23.18 15.95 -16.81
N GLU A 306 24.41 16.35 -17.16
CA GLU A 306 24.73 16.86 -18.49
C GLU A 306 24.49 15.80 -19.59
N MET A 307 24.81 14.53 -19.32
CA MET A 307 24.55 13.45 -20.26
C MET A 307 23.04 13.23 -20.46
N MET A 308 22.26 13.21 -19.37
CA MET A 308 20.81 13.00 -19.39
C MET A 308 20.06 14.14 -20.07
N LEU A 309 20.55 15.38 -19.91
CA LEU A 309 19.99 16.57 -20.55
C LEU A 309 20.29 16.61 -22.06
N ASN A 310 21.50 16.20 -22.45
CA ASN A 310 21.96 16.23 -23.84
C ASN A 310 21.55 14.98 -24.65
N GLU A 311 21.09 13.91 -24.00
CA GLU A 311 20.55 12.73 -24.67
C GLU A 311 19.29 13.10 -25.47
N GLU A 312 19.20 12.64 -26.73
CA GLU A 312 18.09 12.99 -27.62
C GLU A 312 16.74 12.57 -27.03
N GLN A 313 15.88 13.55 -26.72
CA GLN A 313 14.54 13.34 -26.16
C GLN A 313 13.71 12.34 -26.99
N LYS A 314 13.87 12.35 -28.33
CA LYS A 314 13.20 11.41 -29.24
C LYS A 314 13.51 9.94 -28.94
N GLN A 315 14.76 9.62 -28.59
CA GLN A 315 15.15 8.24 -28.29
C GLN A 315 14.58 7.75 -26.94
N LYS A 316 14.46 8.66 -25.96
CA LYS A 316 13.82 8.37 -24.66
C LYS A 316 12.32 8.15 -24.83
N GLU A 317 11.66 9.02 -25.58
CA GLU A 317 10.22 8.94 -25.85
C GLU A 317 9.82 7.62 -26.53
N GLU A 318 10.64 7.11 -27.46
CA GLU A 318 10.37 5.82 -28.13
C GLU A 318 10.54 4.61 -27.20
N LYS A 319 11.45 4.68 -26.23
CA LYS A 319 11.80 3.56 -25.35
C LYS A 319 10.88 3.47 -24.13
N LEU A 320 10.45 4.60 -23.59
CA LEU A 320 9.71 4.67 -22.33
C LEU A 320 8.20 4.54 -22.56
N GLU A 321 7.53 3.92 -21.60
CA GLU A 321 6.07 3.86 -21.56
C GLU A 321 5.48 5.15 -21.00
N ILE A 322 6.02 5.67 -19.89
CA ILE A 322 5.74 7.02 -19.38
C ILE A 322 6.96 7.89 -19.66
N PHE A 323 6.78 8.87 -20.55
CA PHE A 323 7.82 9.86 -20.86
C PHE A 323 7.53 11.14 -20.08
N ILE A 324 8.51 11.58 -19.29
CA ILE A 324 8.45 12.84 -18.55
C ILE A 324 9.31 13.86 -19.31
N PRO A 325 8.72 14.94 -19.83
CA PRO A 325 9.46 15.95 -20.57
C PRO A 325 10.43 16.68 -19.63
N ASN A 326 11.66 16.91 -20.10
CA ASN A 326 12.60 17.74 -19.34
C ASN A 326 12.10 19.19 -19.34
N GLY A 327 12.05 19.81 -18.17
CA GLY A 327 11.80 21.26 -18.05
C GLY A 327 13.01 22.11 -18.46
N PRO A 328 12.97 23.42 -18.17
CA PRO A 328 14.10 24.31 -18.41
C PRO A 328 15.34 23.89 -17.61
N ARG A 329 16.53 24.31 -18.05
CA ARG A 329 17.79 23.96 -17.38
C ARG A 329 17.77 24.44 -15.93
N LEU A 330 18.14 23.55 -15.02
CA LEU A 330 18.26 23.85 -13.59
C LEU A 330 19.62 24.51 -13.31
N GLY A 331 19.61 25.51 -12.44
CA GLY A 331 20.81 26.03 -11.80
C GLY A 331 21.29 25.11 -10.67
N ASN A 332 22.44 25.43 -10.09
CA ASN A 332 23.05 24.61 -9.03
C ASN A 332 22.28 24.62 -7.70
N LYS A 333 21.51 25.68 -7.44
CA LYS A 333 20.64 25.78 -6.26
C LYS A 333 19.21 25.47 -6.68
N VAL A 334 18.64 24.39 -6.15
CA VAL A 334 17.27 23.97 -6.45
C VAL A 334 16.36 24.28 -5.26
N ILE A 335 16.56 23.60 -4.13
CA ILE A 335 15.83 23.85 -2.87
C ILE A 335 16.83 23.77 -1.72
N GLU A 336 16.88 24.80 -0.87
CA GLU A 336 17.73 24.84 0.33
C GLU A 336 16.86 25.24 1.53
N ALA A 337 16.95 24.46 2.60
CA ALA A 337 16.38 24.77 3.90
C ALA A 337 17.50 24.83 4.95
N GLU A 338 17.57 25.93 5.68
CA GLU A 338 18.53 26.17 6.76
C GLU A 338 17.78 26.52 8.05
N HIS A 339 17.95 25.68 9.07
CA HIS A 339 17.35 25.82 10.38
C HIS A 339 15.84 26.11 10.37
N VAL A 340 15.10 25.47 9.45
CA VAL A 340 13.70 25.79 9.23
C VAL A 340 12.82 25.18 10.32
N ALA A 341 11.98 26.01 10.94
CA ALA A 341 10.97 25.58 11.90
C ALA A 341 9.56 25.85 11.37
N LYS A 342 8.63 24.92 11.63
CA LYS A 342 7.21 25.10 11.33
C LYS A 342 6.33 24.44 12.38
N SER A 343 5.32 25.18 12.81
CA SER A 343 4.33 24.80 13.80
C SER A 343 2.93 25.29 13.42
N PHE A 344 1.92 24.53 13.82
CA PHE A 344 0.54 24.97 13.86
C PHE A 344 0.12 25.11 15.34
N PRO A 345 -0.95 25.87 15.66
CA PRO A 345 -1.31 26.22 17.04
C PRO A 345 -1.37 25.04 18.03
N GLU A 346 -1.72 23.85 17.56
CA GLU A 346 -1.85 22.64 18.39
C GLU A 346 -0.78 21.58 18.11
N LYS A 347 0.11 21.82 17.14
CA LYS A 347 1.07 20.79 16.68
C LYS A 347 2.36 21.39 16.11
N GLN A 348 3.48 21.09 16.74
CA GLN A 348 4.81 21.33 16.18
C GLN A 348 5.10 20.28 15.10
N LEU A 349 5.49 20.71 13.89
CA LEU A 349 5.76 19.79 12.79
C LEU A 349 7.25 19.45 12.69
N PHE A 350 8.10 20.48 12.65
CA PHE A 350 9.55 20.33 12.65
C PHE A 350 10.25 21.57 13.18
N THR A 351 11.42 21.39 13.78
CA THR A 351 12.07 22.43 14.60
C THR A 351 13.38 22.96 14.03
N ASP A 352 14.09 22.13 13.27
CA ASP A 352 15.43 22.46 12.77
C ASP A 352 15.71 21.70 11.46
N LEU A 353 14.86 21.90 10.47
CA LEU A 353 14.98 21.26 9.17
C LEU A 353 16.14 21.87 8.39
N ASN A 354 17.13 21.02 8.09
CA ASN A 354 18.28 21.33 7.26
C ASN A 354 18.37 20.33 6.11
N PHE A 355 18.19 20.80 4.87
CA PHE A 355 18.39 19.95 3.69
C PHE A 355 18.73 20.77 2.45
N ASN A 356 19.37 20.10 1.50
CA ASN A 356 19.69 20.64 0.19
C ASN A 356 19.23 19.66 -0.89
N LEU A 357 18.54 20.15 -1.93
CA LEU A 357 18.24 19.39 -3.12
C LEU A 357 19.22 19.78 -4.23
N PRO A 358 20.21 18.94 -4.56
CA PRO A 358 21.10 19.22 -5.68
C PRO A 358 20.39 19.00 -7.03
N PRO A 359 20.93 19.55 -8.14
CA PRO A 359 20.45 19.25 -9.48
C PRO A 359 20.48 17.75 -9.76
N ASN A 360 19.47 17.25 -10.47
CA ASN A 360 19.25 15.81 -10.74
C ASN A 360 19.00 14.94 -9.50
N GLY A 361 18.84 15.55 -8.32
CA GLY A 361 18.50 14.87 -7.08
C GLY A 361 17.04 14.44 -7.04
N ILE A 362 16.80 13.24 -6.52
CA ILE A 362 15.46 12.73 -6.22
C ILE A 362 15.41 12.49 -4.71
N VAL A 363 14.58 13.27 -4.01
CA VAL A 363 14.38 13.19 -2.57
C VAL A 363 13.13 12.38 -2.28
N GLY A 364 13.28 11.25 -1.62
CA GLY A 364 12.18 10.51 -1.01
C GLY A 364 11.83 11.11 0.34
N VAL A 365 10.57 11.46 0.57
CA VAL A 365 10.09 12.00 1.83
C VAL A 365 9.29 10.93 2.56
N ILE A 366 9.77 10.50 3.72
CA ILE A 366 9.17 9.42 4.50
C ILE A 366 8.85 9.88 5.92
N GLY A 367 7.95 9.16 6.58
CA GLY A 367 7.58 9.38 7.98
C GLY A 367 6.08 9.20 8.22
N PRO A 368 5.63 9.27 9.47
CA PRO A 368 4.24 8.99 9.82
C PRO A 368 3.26 9.98 9.19
N ASN A 369 1.99 9.60 9.16
CA ASN A 369 0.93 10.50 8.71
C ASN A 369 0.78 11.70 9.64
N GLY A 370 0.58 12.88 9.06
CA GLY A 370 0.50 14.13 9.82
C GLY A 370 1.84 14.64 10.38
N ALA A 371 2.99 14.11 9.95
CA ALA A 371 4.31 14.60 10.34
C ALA A 371 4.71 15.95 9.71
N GLY A 372 3.93 16.45 8.73
CA GLY A 372 4.24 17.70 8.02
C GLY A 372 4.78 17.52 6.59
N LYS A 373 4.72 16.32 6.03
CA LYS A 373 5.14 16.01 4.64
C LYS A 373 4.47 16.92 3.60
N THR A 374 3.15 17.07 3.66
CA THR A 374 2.40 18.00 2.78
C THR A 374 2.72 19.46 3.07
N THR A 375 3.03 19.81 4.34
CA THR A 375 3.46 21.17 4.70
C THR A 375 4.80 21.54 4.06
N LEU A 376 5.73 20.57 3.94
CA LEU A 376 6.96 20.77 3.17
C LEU A 376 6.66 21.17 1.72
N PHE A 377 5.69 20.54 1.07
CA PHE A 377 5.30 20.92 -0.30
C PHE A 377 4.73 22.34 -0.36
N ARG A 378 3.93 22.74 0.65
CA ARG A 378 3.40 24.12 0.74
C ARG A 378 4.52 25.15 0.90
N LEU A 379 5.56 24.83 1.66
CA LEU A 379 6.77 25.67 1.75
C LEU A 379 7.50 25.75 0.41
N ILE A 380 7.68 24.62 -0.29
CA ILE A 380 8.33 24.60 -1.62
C ILE A 380 7.56 25.44 -2.64
N MET A 381 6.23 25.40 -2.61
CA MET A 381 5.39 26.20 -3.50
C MET A 381 5.27 27.68 -3.09
N GLY A 382 5.77 28.07 -1.92
CA GLY A 382 5.58 29.41 -1.36
C GLY A 382 4.14 29.71 -0.94
N LEU A 383 3.30 28.68 -0.73
CA LEU A 383 1.93 28.81 -0.23
C LEU A 383 1.88 28.96 1.30
N ASP A 384 2.98 28.66 1.97
CA ASP A 384 3.18 28.83 3.40
C ASP A 384 4.58 29.40 3.65
N GLN A 385 4.80 30.01 4.81
CA GLN A 385 6.09 30.55 5.21
C GLN A 385 6.65 29.80 6.41
N PRO A 386 7.98 29.66 6.52
CA PRO A 386 8.58 29.10 7.72
C PRO A 386 8.36 30.04 8.92
N ASP A 387 8.19 29.48 10.12
CA ASP A 387 8.04 30.27 11.34
C ASP A 387 9.42 30.77 11.84
N ALA A 388 10.48 30.02 11.55
CA ALA A 388 11.87 30.40 11.75
C ALA A 388 12.79 29.73 10.71
N GLY A 389 14.02 30.22 10.58
CA GLY A 389 15.00 29.74 9.60
C GLY A 389 14.80 30.35 8.22
N GLN A 390 15.50 29.79 7.22
CA GLN A 390 15.45 30.24 5.84
C GLN A 390 15.10 29.07 4.91
N PHE A 391 14.04 29.26 4.11
CA PHE A 391 13.65 28.32 3.06
C PHE A 391 13.73 29.02 1.71
N SER A 392 14.53 28.48 0.79
CA SER A 392 14.76 29.10 -0.52
C SER A 392 14.59 28.11 -1.66
N VAL A 393 13.99 28.60 -2.74
CA VAL A 393 13.78 27.86 -4.00
C VAL A 393 14.49 28.64 -5.10
N GLY A 394 15.31 27.96 -5.90
CA GLY A 394 16.14 28.60 -6.92
C GLY A 394 15.32 29.28 -8.03
N GLU A 395 15.84 30.37 -8.59
CA GLU A 395 15.15 31.17 -9.61
C GLU A 395 14.84 30.41 -10.92
N THR A 396 15.63 29.36 -11.21
CA THR A 396 15.46 28.51 -12.40
C THR A 396 14.46 27.37 -12.18
N VAL A 397 13.91 27.24 -10.97
CA VAL A 397 12.96 26.18 -10.63
C VAL A 397 11.60 26.49 -11.25
N LYS A 398 11.13 25.55 -12.06
CA LYS A 398 9.76 25.48 -12.56
C LYS A 398 9.12 24.23 -11.97
N LEU A 399 8.32 24.44 -10.92
CA LEU A 399 7.62 23.36 -10.24
C LEU A 399 6.55 22.74 -11.14
N SER A 400 6.43 21.42 -11.06
CA SER A 400 5.27 20.69 -11.53
C SER A 400 4.65 19.94 -10.37
N TYR A 401 3.45 20.38 -10.00
CA TYR A 401 2.67 19.86 -8.89
C TYR A 401 1.19 20.07 -9.16
N VAL A 402 0.35 19.22 -8.57
CA VAL A 402 -1.10 19.36 -8.56
C VAL A 402 -1.57 19.15 -7.13
N ASP A 403 -2.05 20.22 -6.48
CA ASP A 403 -2.51 20.19 -5.08
C ASP A 403 -3.77 19.33 -4.90
N GLN A 404 -3.87 18.67 -3.75
CA GLN A 404 -5.04 17.89 -3.33
C GLN A 404 -6.31 18.76 -3.19
N GLN A 405 -6.15 20.07 -2.99
CA GLN A 405 -7.24 21.03 -2.75
C GLN A 405 -7.76 21.73 -4.03
N HIS A 406 -7.21 21.48 -5.23
CA HIS A 406 -7.21 22.52 -6.26
C HIS A 406 -8.50 22.76 -7.09
N LYS A 407 -8.70 24.06 -7.31
CA LYS A 407 -9.63 24.78 -8.21
C LYS A 407 -9.46 24.49 -9.72
N ASP A 408 -8.36 23.87 -10.14
CA ASP A 408 -8.05 23.65 -11.57
C ASP A 408 -8.72 22.40 -12.15
N ILE A 409 -9.08 21.46 -11.28
CA ILE A 409 -9.88 20.31 -11.65
C ILE A 409 -11.33 20.70 -11.47
N ASP A 410 -11.93 21.15 -12.57
CA ASP A 410 -13.35 21.41 -12.61
C ASP A 410 -14.10 20.10 -12.35
N PRO A 411 -14.84 19.97 -11.22
CA PRO A 411 -15.51 18.73 -10.86
C PRO A 411 -16.62 18.36 -11.84
N THR A 412 -17.06 19.30 -12.67
CA THR A 412 -18.12 19.09 -13.66
C THR A 412 -17.60 18.54 -15.00
N LYS A 413 -16.30 18.72 -15.28
CA LYS A 413 -15.64 18.23 -16.49
C LYS A 413 -15.20 16.78 -16.36
N SER A 414 -15.07 16.09 -17.49
CA SER A 414 -14.53 14.74 -17.53
C SER A 414 -13.01 14.72 -17.36
N VAL A 415 -12.46 13.56 -16.97
CA VAL A 415 -11.02 13.30 -16.94
C VAL A 415 -10.36 13.67 -18.28
N TYR A 416 -10.98 13.28 -19.38
CA TYR A 416 -10.52 13.62 -20.73
C TYR A 416 -10.51 15.12 -20.97
N GLU A 417 -11.60 15.83 -20.64
CA GLU A 417 -11.71 17.29 -20.84
C GLU A 417 -10.66 18.07 -20.05
N VAL A 418 -10.40 17.67 -18.79
CA VAL A 418 -9.40 18.32 -17.94
C VAL A 418 -7.99 18.19 -18.52
N VAL A 419 -7.62 16.99 -19.01
CA VAL A 419 -6.27 16.76 -19.55
C VAL A 419 -6.12 17.25 -21.00
N SER A 420 -7.16 17.12 -21.82
CA SER A 420 -7.16 17.59 -23.22
C SER A 420 -7.20 19.10 -23.34
N GLN A 421 -7.87 19.78 -22.40
CA GLN A 421 -8.20 21.20 -22.50
C GLN A 421 -8.84 21.56 -23.86
N GLY A 422 -9.64 20.63 -24.41
CA GLY A 422 -10.33 20.78 -25.69
C GLY A 422 -9.56 20.30 -26.93
N ASN A 423 -8.35 19.77 -26.79
CA ASN A 423 -7.53 19.26 -27.90
C ASN A 423 -7.47 17.73 -27.95
N GLU A 424 -7.54 17.12 -29.13
CA GLU A 424 -7.39 15.66 -29.29
C GLU A 424 -5.97 15.16 -29.00
N THR A 425 -5.00 16.06 -29.15
CA THR A 425 -3.58 15.81 -28.89
C THR A 425 -3.02 16.84 -27.93
N ILE A 426 -2.03 16.41 -27.15
CA ILE A 426 -1.24 17.26 -26.27
C ILE A 426 0.20 17.23 -26.72
N ARG A 427 0.84 18.41 -26.72
CA ARG A 427 2.26 18.52 -27.03
C ARG A 427 3.07 18.21 -25.79
N MET A 428 3.93 17.20 -25.86
CA MET A 428 4.86 16.80 -24.81
C MET A 428 6.23 16.53 -25.42
N GLY A 429 7.28 17.18 -24.93
CA GLY A 429 8.65 16.95 -25.43
C GLY A 429 8.82 17.21 -26.93
N GLY A 430 8.01 18.12 -27.50
CA GLY A 430 8.08 18.48 -28.91
C GLY A 430 7.25 17.63 -29.88
N LYS A 431 6.47 16.64 -29.41
CA LYS A 431 5.56 15.82 -30.25
C LYS A 431 4.12 15.88 -29.75
N ASP A 432 3.18 15.72 -30.67
CA ASP A 432 1.76 15.59 -30.37
C ASP A 432 1.44 14.14 -29.99
N VAL A 433 0.93 13.96 -28.77
CA VAL A 433 0.50 12.68 -28.21
C VAL A 433 -1.01 12.70 -28.10
N ASN A 434 -1.69 11.65 -28.58
CA ASN A 434 -3.13 11.53 -28.40
C ASN A 434 -3.51 11.45 -26.92
N VAL A 435 -4.46 12.28 -26.49
CA VAL A 435 -4.83 12.42 -25.07
C VAL A 435 -5.42 11.13 -24.50
N ARG A 436 -6.21 10.38 -25.28
CA ARG A 436 -6.77 9.10 -24.82
C ARG A 436 -5.68 8.07 -24.60
N ALA A 437 -4.72 7.98 -25.52
CA ALA A 437 -3.57 7.10 -25.39
C ALA A 437 -2.68 7.49 -24.20
N TYR A 438 -2.54 8.78 -23.91
CA TYR A 438 -1.83 9.28 -22.72
C TYR A 438 -2.54 8.86 -21.42
N LEU A 439 -3.84 9.13 -21.31
CA LEU A 439 -4.64 8.78 -20.14
C LEU A 439 -4.69 7.27 -19.88
N SER A 440 -4.68 6.44 -20.93
CA SER A 440 -4.61 4.99 -20.79
C SER A 440 -3.34 4.50 -20.09
N ARG A 441 -2.22 5.24 -20.16
CA ARG A 441 -0.98 4.89 -19.44
C ARG A 441 -1.11 5.04 -17.93
N PHE A 442 -1.98 5.95 -17.48
CA PHE A 442 -2.37 6.13 -16.07
C PHE A 442 -3.58 5.26 -15.70
N ASN A 443 -3.85 4.24 -16.52
CA ASN A 443 -4.89 3.25 -16.30
C ASN A 443 -6.31 3.86 -16.23
N PHE A 444 -6.57 4.92 -17.01
CA PHE A 444 -7.93 5.38 -17.32
C PHE A 444 -8.44 4.65 -18.56
N SER A 445 -9.40 3.74 -18.38
CA SER A 445 -10.09 3.09 -19.50
C SER A 445 -10.96 4.10 -20.26
N GLY A 446 -11.42 3.75 -21.46
CA GLY A 446 -12.26 4.65 -22.27
C GLY A 446 -13.51 5.15 -21.53
N ALA A 447 -14.12 4.31 -20.71
CA ALA A 447 -15.26 4.73 -19.87
C ALA A 447 -14.81 5.62 -18.69
N ASP A 448 -13.65 5.34 -18.09
CA ASP A 448 -13.13 6.15 -16.98
C ASP A 448 -12.72 7.56 -17.44
N GLN A 449 -12.27 7.69 -18.70
CA GLN A 449 -11.91 8.97 -19.31
C GLN A 449 -13.12 9.93 -19.42
N GLU A 450 -14.34 9.39 -19.52
CA GLU A 450 -15.58 10.19 -19.60
C GLU A 450 -16.20 10.47 -18.22
N LYS A 451 -15.67 9.88 -17.14
CA LYS A 451 -16.15 10.17 -15.78
C LYS A 451 -15.85 11.63 -15.41
N LYS A 452 -16.80 12.27 -14.74
CA LYS A 452 -16.63 13.60 -14.18
C LYS A 452 -15.64 13.58 -13.02
N CYS A 453 -14.79 14.60 -12.93
CA CYS A 453 -13.77 14.68 -11.90
C CYS A 453 -14.34 14.68 -10.47
N GLY A 454 -15.55 15.21 -10.28
CA GLY A 454 -16.24 15.23 -8.99
C GLY A 454 -16.69 13.86 -8.47
N VAL A 455 -16.78 12.83 -9.33
CA VAL A 455 -17.19 11.47 -8.94
C VAL A 455 -16.02 10.49 -8.88
N LEU A 456 -14.79 10.94 -9.16
CA LEU A 456 -13.61 10.10 -9.08
C LEU A 456 -13.35 9.67 -7.64
N SER A 457 -13.00 8.40 -7.47
CA SER A 457 -12.42 7.89 -6.23
C SER A 457 -11.12 8.61 -5.89
N GLY A 458 -10.66 8.51 -4.64
CA GLY A 458 -9.38 9.08 -4.21
C GLY A 458 -8.20 8.62 -5.08
N GLY A 459 -8.12 7.33 -5.37
CA GLY A 459 -7.09 6.75 -6.22
C GLY A 459 -7.18 7.15 -7.70
N GLU A 460 -8.38 7.24 -8.28
CA GLU A 460 -8.56 7.80 -9.63
C GLU A 460 -8.14 9.27 -9.67
N ARG A 461 -8.45 10.06 -8.63
CA ARG A 461 -8.06 11.46 -8.54
C ARG A 461 -6.54 11.60 -8.45
N ASN A 462 -5.88 10.78 -7.64
CA ASN A 462 -4.43 10.77 -7.53
C ASN A 462 -3.75 10.46 -8.88
N ARG A 463 -4.26 9.47 -9.62
CA ARG A 463 -3.79 9.14 -10.97
C ARG A 463 -3.99 10.28 -11.96
N LEU A 464 -5.10 11.01 -11.85
CA LEU A 464 -5.35 12.22 -12.65
C LEU A 464 -4.33 13.32 -12.31
N HIS A 465 -4.06 13.54 -11.03
CA HIS A 465 -3.07 14.52 -10.58
C HIS A 465 -1.69 14.20 -11.13
N LEU A 466 -1.27 12.94 -11.04
CA LEU A 466 -0.02 12.46 -11.62
C LEU A 466 0.03 12.72 -13.13
N ALA A 467 -1.04 12.38 -13.86
CA ALA A 467 -1.12 12.61 -15.31
C ALA A 467 -1.01 14.10 -15.68
N ILE A 468 -1.60 14.99 -14.87
CA ILE A 468 -1.51 16.44 -15.10
C ILE A 468 -0.10 16.95 -14.75
N ALA A 469 0.46 16.54 -13.62
CA ALA A 469 1.79 16.95 -13.16
C ALA A 469 2.88 16.55 -14.17
N LEU A 470 2.85 15.31 -14.67
CA LEU A 470 3.86 14.82 -15.63
C LEU A 470 3.72 15.39 -17.04
N LYS A 471 2.55 15.94 -17.39
CA LYS A 471 2.36 16.67 -18.66
C LYS A 471 3.00 18.05 -18.59
N GLN A 472 3.13 18.64 -17.40
CA GLN A 472 3.74 19.96 -17.24
C GLN A 472 5.26 19.85 -17.49
N GLU A 473 5.79 20.76 -18.30
CA GLU A 473 7.23 20.84 -18.60
C GLU A 473 7.99 21.54 -17.47
N GLY A 474 7.85 21.04 -16.23
CA GLY A 474 8.63 21.49 -15.07
C GLY A 474 9.95 20.74 -14.95
N ASN A 475 10.90 21.35 -14.25
CA ASN A 475 12.20 20.75 -13.96
C ASN A 475 12.32 20.25 -12.51
N VAL A 476 11.34 20.57 -11.66
CA VAL A 476 11.20 20.02 -10.31
C VAL A 476 9.80 19.43 -10.16
N LEU A 477 9.71 18.12 -9.99
CA LEU A 477 8.45 17.42 -9.76
C LEU A 477 8.17 17.32 -8.26
N LEU A 478 6.97 17.67 -7.83
CA LEU A 478 6.49 17.34 -6.49
C LEU A 478 5.42 16.26 -6.65
N LEU A 479 5.65 15.08 -6.08
CA LEU A 479 4.73 13.95 -6.18
C LEU A 479 4.31 13.52 -4.77
N ASP A 480 3.02 13.64 -4.49
CA ASP A 480 2.46 13.24 -3.20
C ASP A 480 1.79 11.86 -3.35
N GLU A 481 2.39 10.83 -2.75
CA GLU A 481 1.90 9.45 -2.78
C GLU A 481 1.61 8.91 -4.19
N PRO A 482 2.54 9.04 -5.17
CA PRO A 482 2.29 8.66 -6.56
C PRO A 482 2.16 7.15 -6.77
N THR A 483 2.50 6.34 -5.77
CA THR A 483 2.47 4.87 -5.83
C THR A 483 1.12 4.28 -5.48
N ASN A 484 0.25 5.05 -4.81
CA ASN A 484 -1.05 4.56 -4.37
C ASN A 484 -2.04 4.39 -5.54
N ASP A 485 -2.77 3.28 -5.53
CA ASP A 485 -3.81 2.93 -6.50
C ASP A 485 -3.32 2.79 -7.95
N ILE A 486 -2.02 2.60 -8.15
CA ILE A 486 -1.37 2.30 -9.43
C ILE A 486 -0.96 0.83 -9.47
N ASP A 487 -1.21 0.13 -10.58
CA ASP A 487 -0.75 -1.25 -10.71
C ASP A 487 0.76 -1.35 -10.91
N VAL A 488 1.31 -2.54 -10.63
CA VAL A 488 2.75 -2.81 -10.72
C VAL A 488 3.35 -2.40 -12.07
N ASN A 489 2.64 -2.54 -13.19
CA ASN A 489 3.20 -2.20 -14.50
C ASN A 489 3.28 -0.68 -14.71
N THR A 490 2.21 0.05 -14.40
CA THR A 490 2.24 1.51 -14.48
C THR A 490 3.25 2.09 -13.48
N LEU A 491 3.40 1.49 -12.29
CA LEU A 491 4.41 1.89 -11.31
C LEU A 491 5.83 1.72 -11.86
N ARG A 492 6.13 0.59 -12.52
CA ARG A 492 7.41 0.37 -13.22
C ARG A 492 7.65 1.40 -14.32
N ALA A 493 6.61 1.70 -15.11
CA ALA A 493 6.71 2.71 -16.17
C ALA A 493 7.01 4.11 -15.59
N LEU A 494 6.44 4.44 -14.44
CA LEU A 494 6.73 5.67 -13.71
C LEU A 494 8.17 5.70 -13.19
N GLU A 495 8.65 4.59 -12.60
CA GLU A 495 10.05 4.45 -12.15
C GLU A 495 11.03 4.69 -13.31
N GLU A 496 10.81 4.06 -14.46
CA GLU A 496 11.66 4.27 -15.65
C GLU A 496 11.58 5.72 -16.17
N GLY A 497 10.39 6.33 -16.14
CA GLY A 497 10.19 7.72 -16.51
C GLY A 497 10.98 8.68 -15.61
N LEU A 498 10.89 8.50 -14.29
CA LEU A 498 11.63 9.30 -13.30
C LEU A 498 13.14 9.06 -13.38
N GLU A 499 13.56 7.82 -13.64
CA GLU A 499 14.96 7.49 -13.85
C GLU A 499 15.53 8.18 -15.12
N ALA A 500 14.74 8.35 -16.17
CA ALA A 500 15.19 9.00 -17.40
C ALA A 500 15.06 10.54 -17.40
N PHE A 501 14.27 11.09 -16.49
CA PHE A 501 13.99 12.52 -16.35
C PHE A 501 15.23 13.31 -15.90
N ALA A 502 15.63 14.33 -16.68
CA ALA A 502 16.78 15.18 -16.37
C ALA A 502 16.36 16.41 -15.55
N GLY A 503 15.86 16.16 -14.34
CA GLY A 503 15.41 17.19 -13.39
C GLY A 503 15.42 16.66 -11.97
N CYS A 504 14.85 17.42 -11.05
CA CYS A 504 14.73 17.01 -9.65
C CYS A 504 13.31 16.53 -9.34
N ALA A 505 13.18 15.66 -8.34
CA ALA A 505 11.87 15.28 -7.82
C ALA A 505 11.89 15.23 -6.30
N VAL A 506 10.80 15.69 -5.67
CA VAL A 506 10.52 15.49 -4.26
C VAL A 506 9.28 14.62 -4.18
N ILE A 507 9.43 13.43 -3.63
CA ILE A 507 8.42 12.38 -3.71
C ILE A 507 8.08 11.90 -2.32
N ILE A 508 6.84 12.12 -1.90
CA ILE A 508 6.28 11.50 -0.70
C ILE A 508 5.77 10.12 -1.11
N SER A 509 6.24 9.06 -0.49
CA SER A 509 5.75 7.71 -0.73
C SER A 509 6.06 6.80 0.44
N HIS A 510 5.18 5.83 0.67
CA HIS A 510 5.41 4.71 1.58
C HIS A 510 5.94 3.45 0.88
N ASP A 511 6.09 3.47 -0.45
CA ASP A 511 6.60 2.33 -1.22
C ASP A 511 8.14 2.26 -1.13
N ARG A 512 8.61 1.39 -0.24
CA ARG A 512 10.04 1.13 0.03
C ARG A 512 10.80 0.76 -1.24
N TRP A 513 10.22 -0.05 -2.13
CA TRP A 513 10.86 -0.50 -3.35
C TRP A 513 11.03 0.65 -4.34
N PHE A 514 9.96 1.43 -4.51
CA PHE A 514 9.95 2.61 -5.37
C PHE A 514 11.02 3.59 -4.92
N LEU A 515 11.07 3.92 -3.62
CA LEU A 515 12.09 4.79 -3.03
C LEU A 515 13.50 4.24 -3.24
N ASP A 516 13.72 2.93 -3.03
CA ASP A 516 15.01 2.29 -3.26
C ASP A 516 15.50 2.39 -4.70
N ARG A 517 14.57 2.37 -5.65
CA ARG A 517 14.91 2.37 -7.07
C ARG A 517 15.29 3.75 -7.60
N ILE A 518 14.62 4.80 -7.15
CA ILE A 518 14.73 6.13 -7.77
C ILE A 518 15.42 7.18 -6.89
N CYS A 519 15.35 7.06 -5.56
CA CYS A 519 15.81 8.13 -4.67
C CYS A 519 17.33 8.17 -4.60
N THR A 520 17.86 9.39 -4.60
CA THR A 520 19.27 9.66 -4.30
C THR A 520 19.45 10.23 -2.89
N HIS A 521 18.37 10.72 -2.30
CA HIS A 521 18.33 11.26 -0.95
C HIS A 521 17.03 10.84 -0.26
N ILE A 522 17.08 10.71 1.07
CA ILE A 522 15.90 10.49 1.91
C ILE A 522 15.79 11.64 2.90
N LEU A 523 14.58 12.20 3.02
CA LEU A 523 14.19 13.13 4.05
C LEU A 523 13.18 12.44 4.97
N ALA A 524 13.66 12.00 6.13
CA ALA A 524 12.90 11.19 7.06
C ALA A 524 12.37 12.03 8.23
N PHE A 525 11.05 12.06 8.39
CA PHE A 525 10.38 12.64 9.55
C PHE A 525 10.31 11.56 10.65
N GLU A 526 11.18 11.68 11.65
CA GLU A 526 11.40 10.63 12.66
C GLU A 526 10.54 10.80 13.92
N GLY A 527 9.66 11.80 13.95
CA GLY A 527 8.84 12.14 15.11
C GLY A 527 9.44 13.28 15.94
N ASP A 528 8.65 13.79 16.89
CA ASP A 528 9.03 14.85 17.83
C ASP A 528 9.67 16.11 17.18
N GLY A 529 9.27 16.41 15.94
CA GLY A 529 9.80 17.53 15.17
C GLY A 529 11.20 17.33 14.58
N ASN A 530 11.78 16.14 14.71
CA ASN A 530 13.06 15.77 14.12
C ASN A 530 12.89 15.33 12.66
N VAL A 531 13.64 15.97 11.76
CA VAL A 531 13.69 15.60 10.35
C VAL A 531 15.14 15.35 9.98
N PHE A 532 15.43 14.13 9.53
CA PHE A 532 16.77 13.71 9.16
C PHE A 532 16.93 13.65 7.65
N TYR A 533 17.94 14.35 7.14
CA TYR A 533 18.33 14.31 5.74
C TYR A 533 19.49 13.34 5.54
N PHE A 534 19.35 12.42 4.59
CA PHE A 534 20.31 11.36 4.31
C PHE A 534 20.62 11.29 2.81
N GLU A 535 21.91 11.20 2.47
CA GLU A 535 22.38 10.96 1.11
C GLU A 535 22.44 9.46 0.81
N GLY A 536 21.39 8.94 0.16
CA GLY A 536 21.25 7.55 -0.23
C GLY A 536 19.79 7.20 -0.48
N ASN A 537 19.52 5.92 -0.73
CA ASN A 537 18.16 5.41 -0.90
C ASN A 537 17.55 4.94 0.44
N TYR A 538 16.37 4.32 0.40
CA TYR A 538 15.60 3.94 1.59
C TYR A 538 16.30 2.87 2.44
N SER A 539 16.75 1.77 1.83
CA SER A 539 17.46 0.66 2.50
C SER A 539 18.73 1.14 3.21
N GLU A 540 19.42 2.10 2.60
CA GLU A 540 20.65 2.69 3.13
C GLU A 540 20.37 3.60 4.33
N TYR A 541 19.30 4.39 4.22
CA TYR A 541 18.79 5.19 5.34
C TYR A 541 18.39 4.29 6.52
N GLU A 542 17.65 3.21 6.29
CA GLU A 542 17.24 2.28 7.36
C GLU A 542 18.45 1.64 8.06
N SER A 543 19.47 1.25 7.28
CA SER A 543 20.74 0.75 7.82
C SER A 543 21.47 1.82 8.66
N ASN A 544 21.50 3.06 8.20
CA ASN A 544 22.08 4.19 8.93
C ASN A 544 21.32 4.49 10.22
N LYS A 545 19.99 4.53 10.16
CA LYS A 545 19.10 4.77 11.29
C LYS A 545 19.33 3.74 12.38
N ALA A 546 19.41 2.46 12.02
CA ALA A 546 19.69 1.38 12.95
C ALA A 546 21.05 1.55 13.66
N GLN A 547 22.11 1.84 12.90
CA GLN A 547 23.44 2.10 13.45
C GLN A 547 23.46 3.34 14.37
N ARG A 548 22.83 4.44 13.94
CA ARG A 548 22.77 5.70 14.70
C ARG A 548 22.01 5.54 16.01
N LEU A 549 20.97 4.72 16.03
CA LEU A 549 20.17 4.44 17.22
C LEU A 549 20.73 3.29 18.08
N GLY A 550 21.90 2.74 17.74
CA GLY A 550 22.54 1.68 18.52
C GLY A 550 21.81 0.33 18.49
N LEU A 551 21.01 0.09 17.45
CA LEU A 551 20.41 -1.21 17.19
C LEU A 551 21.47 -2.08 16.50
N GLU A 552 21.94 -3.16 17.16
CA GLU A 552 23.07 -4.01 16.70
C GLU A 552 22.87 -4.66 15.31
N GLU A 553 21.67 -4.57 14.73
CA GLU A 553 21.35 -4.89 13.34
C GLU A 553 20.33 -3.84 12.85
N PRO A 554 20.13 -3.65 11.51
CA PRO A 554 18.88 -3.12 10.98
C PRO A 554 17.75 -4.09 11.39
N LYS A 555 17.36 -4.02 12.66
CA LYS A 555 16.29 -4.81 13.22
C LYS A 555 15.04 -4.27 12.56
N ARG A 556 14.55 -5.02 11.56
CA ARG A 556 13.12 -5.15 11.28
C ARG A 556 12.38 -4.90 12.60
N ALA A 557 11.52 -3.88 12.65
CA ALA A 557 10.95 -3.37 13.89
C ALA A 557 10.57 -4.52 14.82
N ARG A 558 11.08 -4.50 16.07
CA ARG A 558 11.02 -5.63 17.01
C ARG A 558 9.58 -6.16 17.07
N TYR A 559 9.33 -7.34 16.49
CA TYR A 559 8.00 -7.94 16.42
C TYR A 559 7.33 -7.90 17.80
N ARG A 560 6.33 -7.05 17.95
CA ARG A 560 5.44 -7.10 19.12
C ARG A 560 4.35 -8.09 18.78
N LYS A 561 4.37 -9.26 19.44
CA LYS A 561 3.30 -10.25 19.29
C LYS A 561 1.96 -9.61 19.59
N LEU A 562 0.96 -9.91 18.76
CA LEU A 562 -0.44 -9.52 18.98
C LEU A 562 -0.99 -10.08 20.29
N MET A 563 -0.54 -11.28 20.67
CA MET A 563 -0.78 -11.91 21.96
C MET A 563 0.49 -12.68 22.37
N GLU A 564 0.91 -12.59 23.63
CA GLU A 564 1.81 -13.60 24.21
C GLU A 564 0.98 -14.85 24.56
N GLU A 565 1.58 -16.04 24.40
CA GLU A 565 1.02 -17.30 24.92
C GLU A 565 1.04 -17.32 26.44
#